data_AF-A0A1A7XNB9-F1
#
_entry.id   AF-A0A1A7XNB9-F1
#
_cell.length_a   1.000
_cell.length_b   1.000
_cell.length_c   1.000
_cell.angle_alpha   90.00
_cell.angle_beta   90.00
_cell.angle_gamma   90.00
#
_symmetry.space_group_name_H-M   'P 1'
#
loop_
_entity.id
_entity.type
_entity.pdbx_description
1 polymer ?
#
loop_
_entity_poly.entity_id
_entity_poly.type
_entity_poly.pdbx_seq_one_letter_code
_entity_poly.pdbx_strand_id
1 'polypeptide(L)'
;SNHSQTFTLTVYTPQSKESKEYEEKNQFSYSCYAPDSCRMYCPSVNTPPNDIKLNDTTWHKENGEPSSDYFSSVEEKDSGVYICTQSYLYSGQLYNMSFTVVLDVQREKPVKNLGISFPNDSQQFEVEVGTRAEIPCKALTDSTFDSGSLFWLSGGSFVEEDKDNRNARVYFSFSFDNRTEQMTATLTFTEVKEEDLSTKFTCKLESETKPAFATIILTKKAQASYTALAVCTVVVVVVMVLIVVINVKFKVDITLFFRDALGCRSSTSDGKVYDAFLMCYMSDTGKGLNEDDRRQLENTLEEQFGYTLCLYDRDILPGQAVAETVLESTEQSRAVVLVPCSSDPGPGTGLLSAIHEALVERKTRLILISTKQTEGSETESLPEALQLLSKAGDCVTWKGSPPSSMFWKELRYHLPAPQHAPRKTHQLLPQTSYDVLSL
;
A
#
# COMPACT_ATOMS: atom_id res chain seq x y z
N SER A 1 -57.73 51.44 -18.69
CA SER A 1 -58.29 50.15 -18.26
C SER A 1 -58.43 50.21 -16.75
N ASN A 2 -59.63 50.51 -16.25
CA ASN A 2 -59.92 50.52 -14.81
C ASN A 2 -59.96 49.07 -14.34
N HIS A 3 -58.88 48.61 -13.70
CA HIS A 3 -58.94 47.34 -12.96
C HIS A 3 -59.78 47.58 -11.71
N SER A 4 -61.06 47.20 -11.76
CA SER A 4 -61.87 47.07 -10.56
C SER A 4 -61.29 45.94 -9.73
N GLN A 5 -60.55 46.28 -8.67
CA GLN A 5 -60.10 45.30 -7.68
C GLN A 5 -61.33 44.86 -6.86
N THR A 6 -61.89 43.71 -7.23
CA THR A 6 -62.91 43.02 -6.43
C THR A 6 -62.23 42.32 -5.27
N PHE A 7 -62.61 42.65 -4.03
CA PHE A 7 -62.25 41.87 -2.84
C PHE A 7 -63.50 41.20 -2.27
N THR A 8 -63.31 40.03 -1.66
CA THR A 8 -64.37 39.28 -0.99
C THR A 8 -64.28 39.53 0.50
N LEU A 9 -65.30 40.17 1.07
CA LEU A 9 -65.47 40.28 2.52
C LEU A 9 -66.30 39.09 3.00
N THR A 10 -65.68 38.18 3.75
CA THR A 10 -66.40 37.07 4.40
C THR A 10 -66.67 37.45 5.85
N VAL A 11 -67.95 37.54 6.21
CA VAL A 11 -68.39 37.86 7.57
C VAL A 11 -68.85 36.57 8.25
N TYR A 12 -68.15 36.18 9.33
CA TYR A 12 -68.50 35.01 10.12
C TYR A 12 -69.35 35.42 11.33
N THR A 13 -70.29 34.56 11.72
CA THR A 13 -71.06 34.74 12.96
C THR A 13 -70.32 34.09 14.13
N PRO A 14 -70.36 34.67 15.35
CA PRO A 14 -69.53 34.25 16.49
C PRO A 14 -69.79 32.82 17.02
N GLN A 15 -70.76 32.10 16.46
CA GLN A 15 -71.11 30.72 16.85
C GLN A 15 -70.79 29.67 15.77
N SER A 16 -70.23 30.06 14.62
CA SER A 16 -69.92 29.10 13.56
C SER A 16 -68.63 28.33 13.87
N LYS A 17 -68.56 27.05 13.46
CA LYS A 17 -67.34 26.24 13.59
C LYS A 17 -66.16 26.85 12.79
N GLU A 18 -66.48 27.55 11.71
CA GLU A 18 -65.55 28.30 10.85
C GLU A 18 -64.97 29.54 11.55
N SER A 19 -65.65 30.14 12.54
CA SER A 19 -65.11 31.28 13.29
C SER A 19 -63.92 30.87 14.16
N LYS A 20 -63.99 29.69 14.80
CA LYS A 20 -62.90 29.15 15.62
C LYS A 20 -61.66 28.81 14.81
N GLU A 21 -61.85 28.26 13.61
CA GLU A 21 -60.75 27.93 12.69
C GLU A 21 -60.08 29.20 12.10
N TYR A 22 -60.83 30.31 12.01
CA TYR A 22 -60.28 31.60 11.58
C TYR A 22 -59.59 32.36 12.72
N GLU A 23 -60.07 32.23 13.97
CA GLU A 23 -59.38 32.73 15.17
C GLU A 23 -57.97 32.13 15.31
N GLU A 24 -57.82 30.82 15.06
CA GLU A 24 -56.50 30.16 15.04
C GLU A 24 -55.59 30.69 13.92
N LYS A 25 -56.13 31.08 12.75
CA LYS A 25 -55.36 31.64 11.63
C LYS A 25 -54.93 33.10 11.83
N ASN A 26 -55.61 33.83 12.71
CA ASN A 26 -55.29 35.23 13.03
C ASN A 26 -54.45 35.38 14.30
N GLN A 27 -53.92 34.27 14.83
CA GLN A 27 -53.04 34.23 15.98
C GLN A 27 -51.56 34.22 15.54
N PHE A 28 -50.79 35.15 16.07
CA PHE A 28 -49.36 35.31 15.80
C PHE A 28 -48.59 35.28 17.11
N SER A 29 -47.45 34.59 17.14
CA SER A 29 -46.55 34.60 18.29
C SER A 29 -45.48 35.68 18.14
N TYR A 30 -45.13 36.32 19.23
CA TYR A 30 -44.06 37.30 19.32
C TYR A 30 -43.21 37.02 20.57
N SER A 31 -41.90 37.09 20.46
CA SER A 31 -40.99 36.80 21.57
C SER A 31 -40.12 38.02 21.88
N CYS A 32 -40.08 38.42 23.15
CA CYS A 32 -39.25 39.50 23.66
C CYS A 32 -38.42 39.03 24.87
N TYR A 33 -37.42 39.80 25.25
CA TYR A 33 -36.48 39.42 26.31
C TYR A 33 -36.41 40.49 27.39
N ALA A 34 -36.56 40.10 28.65
CA ALA A 34 -36.45 41.03 29.78
C ALA A 34 -34.98 41.25 30.17
N PRO A 35 -34.52 42.50 30.45
CA PRO A 35 -35.28 43.76 30.55
C PRO A 35 -35.13 44.67 29.30
N ASP A 36 -35.13 44.13 28.08
CA ASP A 36 -34.98 44.93 26.86
C ASP A 36 -36.28 45.67 26.47
N SER A 37 -36.16 46.68 25.61
CA SER A 37 -37.33 47.30 24.98
C SER A 37 -37.97 46.37 23.94
N CYS A 38 -39.29 46.31 23.86
CA CYS A 38 -40.05 45.43 22.97
C CYS A 38 -41.07 46.24 22.18
N ARG A 39 -41.17 46.03 20.86
CA ARG A 39 -42.22 46.60 20.01
C ARG A 39 -42.97 45.47 19.32
N MET A 40 -44.27 45.37 19.55
CA MET A 40 -45.15 44.45 18.85
C MET A 40 -45.65 45.09 17.55
N TYR A 41 -45.69 44.31 16.48
CA TYR A 41 -46.23 44.76 15.20
C TYR A 41 -47.56 44.09 14.93
N CYS A 42 -48.55 44.87 14.49
CA CYS A 42 -49.84 44.33 14.08
C CYS A 42 -49.67 43.67 12.70
N PRO A 43 -50.06 42.40 12.51
CA PRO A 43 -49.90 41.68 11.25
C PRO A 43 -50.57 42.39 10.07
N SER A 44 -49.92 42.37 8.90
CA SER A 44 -50.43 42.97 7.65
C SER A 44 -50.96 41.92 6.67
N VAL A 45 -51.65 40.89 7.17
CA VAL A 45 -52.23 39.81 6.35
C VAL A 45 -53.67 40.18 5.99
N ASN A 46 -54.08 39.96 4.75
CA ASN A 46 -55.41 40.36 4.23
C ASN A 46 -55.69 41.87 4.33
N THR A 47 -54.65 42.71 4.39
CA THR A 47 -54.81 44.17 4.34
C THR A 47 -55.42 44.60 3.01
N PRO A 48 -56.38 45.55 3.03
CA PRO A 48 -56.96 46.07 1.81
C PRO A 48 -55.90 46.72 0.90
N PRO A 49 -56.14 46.80 -0.42
CA PRO A 49 -55.22 47.42 -1.37
C PRO A 49 -54.82 48.86 -0.97
N ASN A 50 -53.64 49.31 -1.37
CA ASN A 50 -53.04 50.61 -1.02
C ASN A 50 -53.93 51.85 -1.25
N ASP A 51 -54.99 51.73 -2.03
CA ASP A 51 -55.96 52.80 -2.29
C ASP A 51 -56.94 53.05 -1.12
N ILE A 52 -56.97 52.17 -0.12
CA ILE A 52 -57.82 52.29 1.08
C ILE A 52 -56.97 52.83 2.24
N LYS A 53 -57.36 53.98 2.80
CA LYS A 53 -56.70 54.56 3.98
C LYS A 53 -57.01 53.72 5.22
N LEU A 54 -55.94 53.18 5.83
CA LEU A 54 -55.98 52.57 7.14
C LEU A 54 -55.98 53.67 8.21
N ASN A 55 -56.87 53.57 9.19
CA ASN A 55 -56.87 54.44 10.38
C ASN A 55 -55.91 53.89 11.45
N ASP A 56 -55.81 54.62 12.58
CA ASP A 56 -54.94 54.24 13.70
C ASP A 56 -55.22 52.84 14.25
N THR A 57 -54.12 52.16 14.62
CA THR A 57 -54.15 50.83 15.24
C THR A 57 -54.32 50.98 16.76
N THR A 58 -55.25 50.24 17.33
CA THR A 58 -55.50 50.21 18.78
C THR A 58 -55.07 48.87 19.37
N TRP A 59 -54.51 48.89 20.58
CA TRP A 59 -54.03 47.69 21.27
C TRP A 59 -54.72 47.52 22.61
N HIS A 60 -55.11 46.30 22.92
CA HIS A 60 -55.67 45.91 24.20
C HIS A 60 -55.22 44.51 24.59
N LYS A 61 -55.18 44.22 25.89
CA LYS A 61 -54.98 42.86 26.40
C LYS A 61 -56.29 42.08 26.29
N GLU A 62 -56.21 40.75 26.31
CA GLU A 62 -57.39 39.86 26.29
C GLU A 62 -58.39 40.15 27.43
N ASN A 63 -57.91 40.66 28.57
CA ASN A 63 -58.74 41.09 29.71
C ASN A 63 -59.47 42.44 29.47
N GLY A 64 -59.26 43.10 28.32
CA GLY A 64 -59.86 44.38 27.94
C GLY A 64 -59.07 45.62 28.38
N GLU A 65 -57.92 45.47 29.04
CA GLU A 65 -57.10 46.62 29.44
C GLU A 65 -56.41 47.28 28.23
N PRO A 66 -56.37 48.62 28.14
CA PRO A 66 -55.66 49.31 27.07
C PRO A 66 -54.16 49.03 27.16
N SER A 67 -53.52 48.77 26.02
CA SER A 67 -52.08 48.54 25.91
C SER A 67 -51.45 49.40 24.82
N SER A 68 -50.12 49.48 24.81
CA SER A 68 -49.34 50.04 23.70
C SER A 68 -48.69 48.91 22.91
N ASP A 69 -48.29 49.23 21.68
CA ASP A 69 -47.42 48.46 20.82
C ASP A 69 -45.95 48.50 21.28
N TYR A 70 -45.55 49.45 22.14
CA TYR A 70 -44.17 49.64 22.57
C TYR A 70 -44.00 49.62 24.09
N PHE A 71 -43.02 48.83 24.55
CA PHE A 71 -42.57 48.74 25.93
C PHE A 71 -41.11 49.18 26.00
N SER A 72 -40.79 50.13 26.89
CA SER A 72 -39.41 50.59 27.09
C SER A 72 -38.54 49.55 27.80
N SER A 73 -39.15 48.68 28.61
CA SER A 73 -38.53 47.53 29.25
C SER A 73 -39.64 46.52 29.56
N VAL A 74 -39.48 45.26 29.13
CA VAL A 74 -40.45 44.20 29.40
C VAL A 74 -40.04 43.35 30.59
N GLU A 75 -41.03 42.85 31.32
CA GLU A 75 -40.89 41.85 32.38
C GLU A 75 -41.68 40.58 32.02
N GLU A 76 -41.39 39.46 32.66
CA GLU A 76 -42.08 38.19 32.42
C GLU A 76 -43.61 38.29 32.61
N LYS A 77 -44.05 39.18 33.51
CA LYS A 77 -45.47 39.50 33.76
C LYS A 77 -46.18 40.16 32.58
N ASP A 78 -45.42 40.72 31.63
CA ASP A 78 -45.96 41.35 30.42
C ASP A 78 -46.28 40.30 29.34
N SER A 79 -45.87 39.05 29.52
CA SER A 79 -46.30 37.93 28.68
C SER A 79 -47.81 37.79 28.74
N GLY A 80 -48.44 37.55 27.59
CA GLY A 80 -49.88 37.44 27.51
C GLY A 80 -50.42 37.61 26.10
N VAL A 81 -51.75 37.64 26.01
CA VAL A 81 -52.46 37.76 24.75
C VAL A 81 -52.88 39.21 24.54
N TYR A 82 -52.40 39.78 23.43
CA TYR A 82 -52.67 41.14 23.00
C TYR A 82 -53.49 41.10 21.72
N ILE A 83 -54.45 42.00 21.58
CA ILE A 83 -55.30 42.12 20.41
C ILE A 83 -55.05 43.49 19.79
N CYS A 84 -54.60 43.51 18.54
CA CYS A 84 -54.48 44.73 17.75
C CYS A 84 -55.68 44.86 16.82
N THR A 85 -56.33 46.01 16.84
CA THR A 85 -57.48 46.32 15.99
C THR A 85 -57.14 47.49 15.10
N GLN A 86 -57.13 47.23 13.79
CA GLN A 86 -57.00 48.21 12.72
C GLN A 86 -58.38 48.50 12.14
N SER A 87 -58.66 49.76 11.83
CA SER A 87 -59.92 50.12 11.18
C SER A 87 -59.67 50.72 9.80
N TYR A 88 -60.56 50.45 8.85
CA TYR A 88 -60.49 51.02 7.51
C TYR A 88 -61.87 51.48 7.05
N LEU A 89 -61.88 52.56 6.26
CA LEU A 89 -63.11 53.12 5.71
C LEU A 89 -63.35 52.56 4.30
N TYR A 90 -64.47 51.88 4.11
CA TYR A 90 -64.89 51.40 2.80
C TYR A 90 -66.35 51.75 2.52
N SER A 91 -66.60 52.42 1.40
CA SER A 91 -67.96 52.85 0.98
C SER A 91 -68.74 53.61 2.06
N GLY A 92 -68.06 54.44 2.86
CA GLY A 92 -68.66 55.25 3.93
C GLY A 92 -68.94 54.51 5.25
N GLN A 93 -68.61 53.21 5.33
CA GLN A 93 -68.74 52.40 6.54
C GLN A 93 -67.35 52.03 7.09
N LEU A 94 -67.22 52.06 8.42
CA LEU A 94 -65.99 51.68 9.11
C LEU A 94 -65.99 50.16 9.36
N TYR A 95 -64.92 49.50 8.94
CA TYR A 95 -64.69 48.08 9.18
C TYR A 95 -63.48 47.90 10.09
N ASN A 96 -63.56 46.94 11.00
CA ASN A 96 -62.49 46.61 11.94
C ASN A 96 -61.89 45.25 11.58
N MET A 97 -60.56 45.21 11.59
CA MET A 97 -59.75 44.01 11.41
C MET A 97 -58.93 43.81 12.68
N SER A 98 -59.12 42.67 13.35
CA SER A 98 -58.46 42.37 14.62
C SER A 98 -57.58 41.14 14.51
N PHE A 99 -56.36 41.22 15.06
CA PHE A 99 -55.44 40.10 15.15
C PHE A 99 -55.02 39.84 16.60
N THR A 100 -54.77 38.57 16.90
CA THR A 100 -54.32 38.13 18.21
C THR A 100 -52.81 37.92 18.17
N VAL A 101 -52.10 38.56 19.07
CA VAL A 101 -50.65 38.49 19.23
C VAL A 101 -50.34 37.91 20.61
N VAL A 102 -49.75 36.73 20.66
CA VAL A 102 -49.29 36.09 21.89
C VAL A 102 -47.86 36.53 22.14
N LEU A 103 -47.65 37.38 23.15
CA LEU A 103 -46.34 37.84 23.58
C LEU A 103 -45.77 36.89 24.62
N ASP A 104 -44.60 36.34 24.34
CA ASP A 104 -43.81 35.52 25.25
C ASP A 104 -42.53 36.29 25.66
N VAL A 105 -42.40 36.63 26.94
CA VAL A 105 -41.24 37.37 27.46
C VAL A 105 -40.31 36.42 28.22
N GLN A 106 -39.13 36.19 27.67
CA GLN A 106 -38.13 35.28 28.22
C GLN A 106 -37.02 36.04 28.99
N ARG A 107 -36.41 35.40 30.00
CA ARG A 107 -35.34 36.01 30.81
C ARG A 107 -33.95 35.92 30.19
N GLU A 108 -33.72 34.95 29.31
CA GLU A 108 -32.42 34.69 28.70
C GLU A 108 -32.57 34.68 27.18
N LYS A 109 -31.77 35.50 26.49
CA LYS A 109 -31.56 35.31 25.05
C LYS A 109 -30.80 33.99 24.87
N PRO A 110 -31.26 33.06 24.01
CA PRO A 110 -30.47 31.88 23.71
C PRO A 110 -29.13 32.35 23.15
N VAL A 111 -28.04 32.07 23.87
CA VAL A 111 -26.68 32.32 23.39
C VAL A 111 -26.43 31.33 22.28
N LYS A 112 -26.80 31.67 21.05
CA LYS A 112 -26.25 31.01 19.87
C LYS A 112 -24.74 31.25 19.94
N ASN A 113 -23.95 30.18 19.78
CA ASN A 113 -22.50 30.30 19.68
C ASN A 113 -22.15 31.02 18.36
N LEU A 114 -22.23 32.35 18.40
CA LEU A 114 -21.91 33.25 17.29
C LEU A 114 -20.39 33.32 17.12
N GLY A 115 -19.96 33.34 15.86
CA GLY A 115 -18.56 33.39 15.49
C GLY A 115 -18.20 32.43 14.35
N ILE A 116 -16.90 32.37 14.05
CA ILE A 116 -16.34 31.46 13.05
C ILE A 116 -16.42 30.02 13.59
N SER A 117 -17.17 29.18 12.88
CA SER A 117 -17.35 27.75 13.17
C SER A 117 -16.33 26.87 12.43
N PHE A 118 -15.78 27.37 11.33
CA PHE A 118 -14.76 26.71 10.52
C PHE A 118 -14.06 27.76 9.65
N PRO A 119 -12.74 27.69 9.41
CA PRO A 119 -11.78 26.75 9.97
C PRO A 119 -11.44 27.07 11.44
N ASN A 120 -10.75 26.14 12.11
CA ASN A 120 -10.12 26.44 13.40
C ASN A 120 -8.92 27.37 13.19
N ASP A 121 -8.62 28.19 14.20
CA ASP A 121 -7.42 29.03 14.14
C ASP A 121 -6.15 28.18 14.05
N SER A 122 -5.22 28.60 13.20
CA SER A 122 -3.99 27.88 12.83
C SER A 122 -4.19 26.50 12.18
N GLN A 123 -5.37 26.23 11.60
CA GLN A 123 -5.63 24.97 10.88
C GLN A 123 -4.79 24.89 9.57
N GLN A 124 -4.24 23.70 9.32
CA GLN A 124 -3.45 23.42 8.12
C GLN A 124 -4.30 22.75 7.04
N PHE A 125 -4.15 23.19 5.80
CA PHE A 125 -4.82 22.62 4.63
C PHE A 125 -3.79 22.08 3.64
N GLU A 126 -3.85 20.77 3.38
CA GLU A 126 -2.99 20.13 2.38
C GLU A 126 -3.47 20.47 0.97
N VAL A 127 -2.61 21.10 0.18
CA VAL A 127 -2.88 21.54 -1.19
C VAL A 127 -1.79 21.06 -2.15
N GLU A 128 -2.16 20.88 -3.41
CA GLU A 128 -1.23 20.52 -4.48
C GLU A 128 -0.90 21.76 -5.32
N VAL A 129 0.40 22.08 -5.40
CA VAL A 129 0.89 23.22 -6.19
C VAL A 129 0.55 23.01 -7.67
N GLY A 130 0.04 24.05 -8.33
CA GLY A 130 -0.40 23.99 -9.73
C GLY A 130 -1.86 23.56 -9.93
N THR A 131 -2.61 23.30 -8.86
CA THR A 131 -4.03 22.89 -8.94
C THR A 131 -4.96 23.94 -8.34
N ARG A 132 -6.26 23.86 -8.69
CA ARG A 132 -7.32 24.69 -8.10
C ARG A 132 -7.62 24.20 -6.68
N ALA A 133 -7.73 25.11 -5.72
CA ALA A 133 -8.08 24.81 -4.34
C ALA A 133 -9.18 25.74 -3.83
N GLU A 134 -10.05 25.22 -2.96
CA GLU A 134 -11.17 25.97 -2.37
C GLU A 134 -11.24 25.71 -0.88
N ILE A 135 -11.26 26.80 -0.09
CA ILE A 135 -11.22 26.72 1.37
C ILE A 135 -12.39 27.53 1.93
N PRO A 136 -13.42 26.86 2.50
CA PRO A 136 -14.57 27.56 3.05
C PRO A 136 -14.23 28.13 4.43
N CYS A 137 -14.71 29.34 4.71
CA CYS A 137 -14.86 29.86 6.06
C CYS A 137 -16.34 30.02 6.37
N LYS A 138 -16.80 29.44 7.48
CA LYS A 138 -18.19 29.39 7.89
C LYS A 138 -18.37 30.08 9.23
N ALA A 139 -19.26 31.06 9.31
CA ALA A 139 -19.62 31.75 10.53
C ALA A 139 -21.11 31.64 10.80
N LEU A 140 -21.47 31.39 12.06
CA LEU A 140 -22.86 31.46 12.52
C LEU A 140 -23.17 32.90 12.91
N THR A 141 -24.26 33.44 12.37
CA THR A 141 -24.74 34.80 12.64
C THR A 141 -26.19 34.77 13.11
N ASP A 142 -26.64 35.83 13.77
CA ASP A 142 -28.06 36.04 14.06
C ASP A 142 -28.61 37.04 13.03
N SER A 143 -29.49 36.55 12.16
CA SER A 143 -30.04 37.31 11.03
C SER A 143 -30.81 38.57 11.45
N THR A 144 -31.19 38.66 12.73
CA THR A 144 -32.04 39.74 13.26
C THR A 144 -31.28 40.89 13.93
N PHE A 145 -30.00 40.71 14.29
CA PHE A 145 -29.27 41.68 15.12
C PHE A 145 -27.95 42.20 14.53
N ASP A 146 -27.32 41.52 13.57
CA ASP A 146 -25.97 41.92 13.14
C ASP A 146 -25.74 41.73 11.62
N SER A 147 -25.40 42.82 10.94
CA SER A 147 -24.94 42.80 9.54
C SER A 147 -23.45 42.47 9.49
N GLY A 148 -23.06 41.35 10.10
CA GLY A 148 -21.67 40.93 10.14
C GLY A 148 -21.12 40.71 8.73
N SER A 149 -19.89 41.17 8.47
CA SER A 149 -19.21 40.95 7.20
C SER A 149 -18.15 39.86 7.35
N LEU A 150 -18.17 38.88 6.45
CA LEU A 150 -17.24 37.75 6.44
C LEU A 150 -16.36 37.83 5.20
N PHE A 151 -15.05 37.96 5.38
CA PHE A 151 -14.10 38.16 4.28
C PHE A 151 -12.74 37.53 4.55
N TRP A 152 -11.91 37.48 3.51
CA TRP A 152 -10.57 36.92 3.55
C TRP A 152 -9.47 37.97 3.43
N LEU A 153 -8.38 37.75 4.16
CA LEU A 153 -7.14 38.50 4.07
C LEU A 153 -6.00 37.57 3.62
N SER A 154 -5.17 38.02 2.70
CA SER A 154 -3.94 37.36 2.26
C SER A 154 -2.73 38.17 2.74
N GLY A 155 -1.94 37.62 3.66
CA GLY A 155 -0.78 38.33 4.23
C GLY A 155 -1.14 39.65 4.92
N GLY A 156 -2.41 39.84 5.31
CA GLY A 156 -2.95 41.07 5.89
C GLY A 156 -3.65 42.00 4.89
N SER A 157 -3.53 41.76 3.58
CA SER A 157 -4.22 42.52 2.53
C SER A 157 -5.58 41.92 2.19
N PHE A 158 -6.57 42.76 1.86
CA PHE A 158 -7.90 42.31 1.46
C PHE A 158 -7.84 41.48 0.17
N VAL A 159 -8.56 40.35 0.15
CA VAL A 159 -8.75 39.52 -1.04
C VAL A 159 -10.03 39.97 -1.75
N GLU A 160 -9.99 40.18 -3.06
CA GLU A 160 -11.16 40.65 -3.83
C GLU A 160 -12.28 39.60 -3.87
N GLU A 161 -13.54 40.05 -3.89
CA GLU A 161 -14.71 39.18 -4.10
C GLU A 161 -14.84 38.83 -5.60
N ASP A 162 -15.30 37.62 -5.94
CA ASP A 162 -15.48 37.15 -7.34
C ASP A 162 -16.33 38.11 -8.20
N LYS A 163 -17.24 38.87 -7.58
CA LYS A 163 -18.07 39.87 -8.27
C LYS A 163 -17.28 41.09 -8.76
N ASP A 164 -16.19 41.43 -8.10
CA ASP A 164 -15.41 42.63 -8.38
C ASP A 164 -14.35 42.39 -9.45
N ASN A 165 -13.77 41.18 -9.50
CA ASN A 165 -12.71 40.85 -10.45
C ASN A 165 -12.63 39.36 -10.79
N ARG A 166 -13.31 38.97 -11.88
CA ARG A 166 -13.35 37.59 -12.38
C ARG A 166 -12.00 37.00 -12.84
N ASN A 167 -10.96 37.84 -12.94
CA ASN A 167 -9.64 37.45 -13.43
C ASN A 167 -8.58 37.34 -12.32
N ALA A 168 -8.95 37.57 -11.06
CA ALA A 168 -8.04 37.38 -9.94
C ALA A 168 -7.63 35.90 -9.79
N ARG A 169 -6.35 35.64 -9.49
CA ARG A 169 -5.85 34.28 -9.22
C ARG A 169 -6.38 33.73 -7.90
N VAL A 170 -6.49 34.61 -6.91
CA VAL A 170 -7.01 34.33 -5.57
C VAL A 170 -8.14 35.31 -5.31
N TYR A 171 -9.33 34.80 -5.06
CA TYR A 171 -10.53 35.57 -4.77
C TYR A 171 -11.39 34.81 -3.76
N PHE A 172 -12.41 35.46 -3.18
CA PHE A 172 -13.40 34.74 -2.38
C PHE A 172 -14.82 34.92 -2.91
N SER A 173 -15.68 33.95 -2.63
CA SER A 173 -17.11 34.03 -2.92
C SER A 173 -17.93 33.96 -1.64
N PHE A 174 -19.00 34.74 -1.58
CA PHE A 174 -19.89 34.81 -0.42
C PHE A 174 -21.21 34.08 -0.69
N SER A 175 -21.65 33.30 0.28
CA SER A 175 -22.98 32.68 0.30
C SER A 175 -23.58 32.72 1.70
N PHE A 176 -24.92 32.79 1.76
CA PHE A 176 -25.67 32.81 3.01
C PHE A 176 -26.76 31.74 2.98
N ASP A 177 -26.83 30.92 4.02
CA ASP A 177 -27.88 29.93 4.21
C ASP A 177 -28.90 30.43 5.24
N ASN A 178 -30.09 30.82 4.77
CA ASN A 178 -31.19 31.30 5.60
C ASN A 178 -31.71 30.25 6.59
N ARG A 179 -31.56 28.94 6.33
CA ARG A 179 -32.11 27.89 7.19
C ARG A 179 -31.28 27.70 8.45
N THR A 180 -29.97 27.80 8.31
CA THR A 180 -29.00 27.61 9.38
C THR A 180 -28.42 28.93 9.90
N GLU A 181 -28.84 30.06 9.33
CA GLU A 181 -28.29 31.40 9.58
C GLU A 181 -26.75 31.41 9.54
N GLN A 182 -26.22 30.79 8.49
CA GLN A 182 -24.78 30.58 8.32
C GLN A 182 -24.26 31.37 7.13
N MET A 183 -23.25 32.21 7.38
CA MET A 183 -22.48 32.89 6.34
C MET A 183 -21.28 32.02 5.95
N THR A 184 -21.02 31.89 4.65
CA THR A 184 -19.85 31.19 4.13
C THR A 184 -19.08 32.09 3.16
N ALA A 185 -17.80 32.29 3.43
CA ALA A 185 -16.85 32.94 2.53
C ALA A 185 -15.84 31.90 2.04
N THR A 186 -15.89 31.51 0.78
CA THR A 186 -15.01 30.47 0.21
C THR A 186 -13.84 31.10 -0.54
N LEU A 187 -12.63 30.93 -0.01
CA LEU A 187 -11.40 31.36 -0.65
C LEU A 187 -11.05 30.38 -1.78
N THR A 188 -10.92 30.89 -3.00
CA THR A 188 -10.66 30.11 -4.21
C THR A 188 -9.32 30.51 -4.81
N PHE A 189 -8.48 29.51 -5.06
CA PHE A 189 -7.23 29.62 -5.80
C PHE A 189 -7.45 28.99 -7.17
N THR A 190 -7.32 29.75 -8.26
CA THR A 190 -7.37 29.17 -9.62
C THR A 190 -6.20 28.23 -9.86
N GLU A 191 -5.03 28.62 -9.34
CA GLU A 191 -3.80 27.83 -9.33
C GLU A 191 -3.01 28.18 -8.07
N VAL A 192 -2.74 27.18 -7.22
CA VAL A 192 -1.92 27.31 -6.02
C VAL A 192 -0.45 27.44 -6.40
N LYS A 193 0.21 28.49 -5.95
CA LYS A 193 1.64 28.74 -6.14
C LYS A 193 2.44 28.42 -4.87
N GLU A 194 3.74 28.25 -5.02
CA GLU A 194 4.65 27.98 -3.90
C GLU A 194 4.74 29.16 -2.91
N GLU A 195 4.54 30.39 -3.39
CA GLU A 195 4.40 31.60 -2.56
C GLU A 195 3.19 31.54 -1.61
N ASP A 196 2.10 30.86 -2.01
CA ASP A 196 0.89 30.76 -1.19
C ASP A 196 1.11 29.86 0.04
N LEU A 197 2.04 28.89 -0.03
CA LEU A 197 2.40 28.01 1.08
C LEU A 197 3.07 28.75 2.23
N SER A 198 3.76 29.86 1.92
CA SER A 198 4.41 30.73 2.91
C SER A 198 3.51 31.87 3.37
N THR A 199 2.34 32.03 2.76
CA THR A 199 1.39 33.11 3.02
C THR A 199 0.34 32.65 4.02
N LYS A 200 0.05 33.51 5.00
CA LYS A 200 -1.04 33.28 5.96
C LYS A 200 -2.33 33.86 5.39
N PHE A 201 -3.37 33.04 5.31
CA PHE A 201 -4.71 33.47 4.92
C PHE A 201 -5.58 33.58 6.16
N THR A 202 -6.25 34.71 6.36
CA THR A 202 -7.06 34.94 7.55
C THR A 202 -8.49 35.19 7.15
N CYS A 203 -9.41 34.36 7.63
CA CYS A 203 -10.82 34.65 7.58
C CYS A 203 -11.17 35.56 8.75
N LYS A 204 -11.82 36.68 8.48
CA LYS A 204 -12.23 37.65 9.51
C LYS A 204 -13.75 37.83 9.45
N LEU A 205 -14.38 37.70 10.60
CA LEU A 205 -15.77 38.08 10.85
C LEU A 205 -15.76 39.43 11.56
N GLU A 206 -16.22 40.46 10.87
CA GLU A 206 -16.43 41.78 11.43
C GLU A 206 -17.89 41.90 11.85
N SER A 207 -18.11 41.97 13.15
CA SER A 207 -19.41 41.97 13.81
C SER A 207 -19.35 42.93 14.99
N GLU A 208 -20.42 43.68 15.23
CA GLU A 208 -20.50 44.62 16.35
C GLU A 208 -20.52 43.91 17.70
N THR A 209 -21.10 42.71 17.71
CA THR A 209 -21.30 41.91 18.93
C THR A 209 -20.09 41.07 19.28
N LYS A 210 -19.48 40.38 18.30
CA LYS A 210 -18.37 39.46 18.54
C LYS A 210 -17.46 39.31 17.31
N PRO A 211 -16.43 40.16 17.18
CA PRO A 211 -15.44 39.99 16.12
C PRO A 211 -14.66 38.69 16.34
N ALA A 212 -14.40 37.97 15.25
CA ALA A 212 -13.62 36.73 15.27
C ALA A 212 -12.70 36.66 14.05
N PHE A 213 -11.60 35.94 14.17
CA PHE A 213 -10.72 35.63 13.06
C PHE A 213 -10.17 34.22 13.19
N ALA A 214 -9.87 33.61 12.06
CA ALA A 214 -9.21 32.31 11.98
C ALA A 214 -8.16 32.37 10.88
N THR A 215 -6.89 32.13 11.24
CA THR A 215 -5.79 32.08 10.29
C THR A 215 -5.51 30.65 9.88
N ILE A 216 -5.34 30.41 8.58
CA ILE A 216 -4.97 29.12 8.01
C ILE A 216 -3.59 29.17 7.36
N ILE A 217 -2.97 28.00 7.23
CA ILE A 217 -1.70 27.81 6.56
C ILE A 217 -1.85 26.68 5.53
N LEU A 218 -1.35 26.90 4.33
CA LEU A 218 -1.36 25.88 3.28
C LEU A 218 -0.09 25.03 3.38
N THR A 219 -0.25 23.71 3.35
CA THR A 219 0.85 22.76 3.35
C THR A 219 0.87 21.96 2.05
N LYS A 220 2.05 21.64 1.55
CA LYS A 220 2.19 20.86 0.31
C LYS A 220 1.75 19.42 0.58
N LYS A 221 0.80 18.92 -0.19
CA LYS A 221 0.41 17.51 -0.17
C LYS A 221 1.61 16.64 -0.55
N ALA A 222 1.99 15.71 0.34
CA ALA A 222 3.05 14.77 0.06
C ALA A 222 2.61 13.79 -1.03
N GLN A 223 3.08 13.98 -2.27
CA GLN A 223 2.90 12.98 -3.31
C GLN A 223 3.73 11.75 -2.94
N ALA A 224 3.07 10.63 -2.64
CA ALA A 224 3.75 9.36 -2.46
C ALA A 224 4.47 9.02 -3.77
N SER A 225 5.80 9.13 -3.75
CA SER A 225 6.66 8.85 -4.90
C SER A 225 6.60 7.34 -5.22
N TYR A 226 5.70 6.98 -6.14
CA TYR A 226 5.65 5.64 -6.73
C TYR A 226 6.93 5.31 -7.51
N THR A 227 7.73 6.34 -7.84
CA THR A 227 9.05 6.19 -8.46
C THR A 227 10.04 5.47 -7.56
N ALA A 228 10.03 5.71 -6.24
CA ALA A 228 10.89 4.98 -5.32
C ALA A 228 10.55 3.47 -5.30
N LEU A 229 9.25 3.15 -5.26
CA LEU A 229 8.77 1.76 -5.27
C LEU A 229 9.13 1.07 -6.60
N ALA A 230 8.96 1.75 -7.73
CA ALA A 230 9.31 1.23 -9.05
C ALA A 230 10.82 1.00 -9.21
N VAL A 231 11.67 1.87 -8.64
CA VAL A 231 13.12 1.67 -8.65
C VAL A 231 13.49 0.46 -7.79
N CYS A 232 12.91 0.32 -6.59
CA CYS A 232 13.14 -0.83 -5.72
C CYS A 232 12.76 -2.15 -6.39
N THR A 233 11.62 -2.22 -7.08
CA THR A 233 11.20 -3.45 -7.78
C THR A 233 12.16 -3.84 -8.90
N VAL A 234 12.63 -2.87 -9.70
CA VAL A 234 13.62 -3.13 -10.76
C VAL A 234 14.93 -3.67 -10.18
N VAL A 235 15.42 -3.09 -9.08
CA VAL A 235 16.66 -3.56 -8.42
C VAL A 235 16.52 -5.01 -7.94
N VAL A 236 15.40 -5.36 -7.32
CA VAL A 236 15.14 -6.73 -6.86
C VAL A 236 15.13 -7.72 -8.02
N VAL A 237 14.49 -7.37 -9.15
CA VAL A 237 14.48 -8.23 -10.35
C VAL A 237 15.89 -8.44 -10.89
N VAL A 238 16.72 -7.39 -10.97
CA VAL A 238 18.12 -7.52 -11.43
C VAL A 238 18.92 -8.44 -10.52
N VAL A 239 18.79 -8.29 -9.19
CA VAL A 239 19.48 -9.16 -8.22
C VAL A 239 19.07 -10.62 -8.40
N MET A 240 17.77 -10.90 -8.57
CA MET A 240 17.28 -12.26 -8.79
C MET A 240 17.85 -12.88 -10.08
N VAL A 241 17.90 -12.11 -11.17
CA VAL A 241 18.50 -12.57 -12.43
C VAL A 241 19.99 -12.87 -12.24
N LEU A 242 20.74 -12.02 -11.54
CA LEU A 242 22.16 -12.25 -11.25
C LEU A 242 22.36 -13.53 -10.43
N ILE A 243 21.53 -13.77 -9.40
CA ILE A 243 21.58 -15.01 -8.61
C ILE A 243 21.35 -16.22 -9.50
N VAL A 244 20.36 -16.20 -10.40
CA VAL A 244 20.10 -17.31 -11.32
C VAL A 244 21.28 -17.53 -12.26
N VAL A 245 21.84 -16.48 -12.85
CA VAL A 245 22.99 -16.58 -13.76
C VAL A 245 24.21 -17.16 -13.05
N ILE A 246 24.50 -16.70 -11.83
CA ILE A 246 25.59 -17.22 -11.00
C ILE A 246 25.35 -18.70 -10.68
N ASN A 247 24.14 -19.08 -10.27
CA ASN A 247 23.81 -20.47 -9.98
C ASN A 247 23.92 -21.38 -11.20
N VAL A 248 23.55 -20.91 -12.40
CA VAL A 248 23.67 -21.70 -13.63
C VAL A 248 25.14 -21.82 -14.06
N LYS A 249 25.92 -20.74 -14.02
CA LYS A 249 27.32 -20.74 -14.45
C LYS A 249 28.25 -21.46 -13.50
N PHE A 250 28.03 -21.32 -12.20
CA PHE A 250 28.87 -21.87 -11.15
C PHE A 250 28.20 -23.04 -10.44
N LYS A 251 27.24 -23.73 -11.07
CA LYS A 251 26.49 -24.83 -10.45
C LYS A 251 27.41 -25.88 -9.82
N VAL A 252 28.44 -26.32 -10.56
CA VAL A 252 29.42 -27.31 -10.09
C VAL A 252 30.22 -26.77 -8.91
N ASP A 253 30.78 -25.56 -9.02
CA ASP A 253 31.58 -24.94 -7.97
C ASP A 253 30.76 -24.67 -6.70
N ILE A 254 29.54 -24.17 -6.83
CA ILE A 254 28.62 -23.90 -5.72
C ILE A 254 28.24 -25.21 -5.03
N THR A 255 27.89 -26.26 -5.79
CA THR A 255 27.52 -27.56 -5.23
C THR A 255 28.67 -28.18 -4.46
N LEU A 256 29.89 -28.15 -5.03
CA LEU A 256 31.09 -28.65 -4.37
C LEU A 256 31.46 -27.80 -3.15
N PHE A 257 31.35 -26.47 -3.24
CA PHE A 257 31.59 -25.57 -2.12
C PHE A 257 30.64 -25.83 -0.95
N PHE A 258 29.34 -25.97 -1.21
CA PHE A 258 28.38 -26.32 -0.15
C PHE A 258 28.69 -27.69 0.47
N ARG A 259 29.09 -28.68 -0.35
CA ARG A 259 29.47 -30.01 0.14
C ARG A 259 30.70 -29.98 1.04
N ASP A 260 31.71 -29.19 0.65
CA ASP A 260 32.98 -29.06 1.37
C ASP A 260 32.85 -28.14 2.61
N ALA A 261 32.09 -27.05 2.53
CA ALA A 261 31.97 -26.03 3.58
C ALA A 261 30.93 -26.36 4.66
N LEU A 262 29.76 -26.89 4.30
CA LEU A 262 28.74 -27.29 5.27
C LEU A 262 29.01 -28.68 5.84
N GLY A 263 30.00 -29.40 5.31
CA GLY A 263 30.27 -30.78 5.71
C GLY A 263 29.03 -31.65 5.58
N CYS A 264 28.18 -31.39 4.57
CA CYS A 264 26.99 -32.18 4.21
C CYS A 264 27.42 -33.56 3.70
N ARG A 265 28.02 -34.34 4.61
CA ARG A 265 28.28 -35.75 4.44
C ARG A 265 26.94 -36.42 4.61
N SER A 266 26.50 -37.13 3.59
CA SER A 266 25.26 -37.88 3.68
C SER A 266 25.43 -38.92 4.78
N SER A 267 24.86 -38.64 5.97
CA SER A 267 24.58 -39.63 7.01
C SER A 267 23.42 -40.52 6.56
N THR A 268 23.44 -40.95 5.30
CA THR A 268 22.57 -42.00 4.81
C THR A 268 23.06 -43.28 5.46
N SER A 269 22.32 -43.73 6.48
CA SER A 269 22.40 -45.09 7.03
C SER A 269 21.85 -46.08 5.98
N ASP A 270 22.46 -46.11 4.81
CA ASP A 270 22.05 -46.96 3.68
C ASP A 270 22.63 -48.37 3.77
N GLY A 271 23.41 -48.68 4.82
CA GLY A 271 24.04 -49.98 5.03
C GLY A 271 25.16 -50.30 4.03
N LYS A 272 25.50 -49.36 3.14
CA LYS A 272 26.54 -49.51 2.12
C LYS A 272 27.90 -49.18 2.72
N VAL A 273 28.88 -50.04 2.42
CA VAL A 273 30.25 -49.95 2.96
C VAL A 273 31.12 -49.01 2.14
N TYR A 274 30.85 -48.91 0.83
CA TYR A 274 31.70 -48.18 -0.10
C TYR A 274 30.98 -46.98 -0.73
N ASP A 275 31.73 -45.88 -0.89
CA ASP A 275 31.26 -44.69 -1.60
C ASP A 275 31.22 -44.93 -3.11
N ALA A 276 32.19 -45.65 -3.65
CA ALA A 276 32.23 -46.03 -5.05
C ALA A 276 32.95 -47.36 -5.28
N PHE A 277 32.46 -48.16 -6.23
CA PHE A 277 33.16 -49.32 -6.76
C PHE A 277 33.88 -48.93 -8.05
N LEU A 278 35.20 -49.11 -8.10
CA LEU A 278 35.99 -48.91 -9.31
C LEU A 278 36.10 -50.23 -10.07
N MET A 279 35.63 -50.23 -11.32
CA MET A 279 35.71 -51.39 -12.19
C MET A 279 36.41 -51.05 -13.50
N CYS A 280 37.43 -51.85 -13.84
CA CYS A 280 38.10 -51.77 -15.12
C CYS A 280 37.21 -52.32 -16.23
N TYR A 281 37.25 -51.68 -17.40
CA TYR A 281 36.74 -52.27 -18.63
C TYR A 281 37.82 -52.21 -19.71
N MET A 282 37.82 -53.20 -20.61
CA MET A 282 38.72 -53.20 -21.75
C MET A 282 38.30 -52.13 -22.75
N SER A 283 39.23 -51.24 -23.06
CA SER A 283 39.09 -50.34 -24.18
C SER A 283 39.66 -51.02 -25.42
N ASP A 284 38.80 -51.29 -26.42
CA ASP A 284 39.21 -51.84 -27.72
C ASP A 284 40.23 -50.93 -28.46
N THR A 285 40.40 -49.69 -27.98
CA THR A 285 41.25 -48.65 -28.57
C THR A 285 42.72 -48.70 -28.10
N GLY A 286 43.09 -49.64 -27.22
CA GLY A 286 44.48 -49.81 -26.74
C GLY A 286 45.05 -48.62 -25.95
N LYS A 287 44.21 -47.65 -25.56
CA LYS A 287 44.57 -46.41 -24.85
C LYS A 287 43.76 -46.24 -23.56
N GLY A 288 43.79 -47.27 -22.71
CA GLY A 288 43.33 -47.17 -21.32
C GLY A 288 44.28 -46.34 -20.46
N LEU A 289 43.90 -46.06 -19.21
CA LEU A 289 44.83 -45.52 -18.22
C LEU A 289 45.93 -46.56 -17.96
N ASN A 290 47.17 -46.08 -17.86
CA ASN A 290 48.28 -46.91 -17.38
C ASN A 290 48.10 -47.20 -15.88
N GLU A 291 48.82 -48.19 -15.36
CA GLU A 291 48.82 -48.53 -13.93
C GLU A 291 49.12 -47.33 -13.02
N ASP A 292 50.03 -46.44 -13.42
CA ASP A 292 50.38 -45.24 -12.65
C ASP A 292 49.24 -44.20 -12.61
N ASP A 293 48.57 -43.97 -13.74
CA ASP A 293 47.43 -43.05 -13.82
C ASP A 293 46.23 -43.59 -13.03
N ARG A 294 46.04 -44.92 -13.05
CA ARG A 294 45.02 -45.61 -12.25
C ARG A 294 45.29 -45.47 -10.76
N ARG A 295 46.52 -45.74 -10.32
CA ARG A 295 46.95 -45.52 -8.92
C ARG A 295 46.81 -44.07 -8.52
N GLN A 296 47.10 -43.13 -9.42
CA GLN A 296 46.88 -41.71 -9.16
C GLN A 296 45.38 -41.40 -8.94
N LEU A 297 44.49 -41.97 -9.76
CA LEU A 297 43.04 -41.84 -9.59
C LEU A 297 42.57 -42.37 -8.23
N GLU A 298 42.97 -43.59 -7.89
CA GLU A 298 42.64 -44.27 -6.62
C GLU A 298 43.14 -43.46 -5.41
N ASN A 299 44.44 -43.12 -5.39
CA ASN A 299 45.05 -42.38 -4.28
C ASN A 299 44.45 -40.98 -4.12
N THR A 300 44.14 -40.28 -5.21
CA THR A 300 43.55 -38.94 -5.14
C THR A 300 42.13 -38.99 -4.56
N LEU A 301 41.32 -39.99 -4.95
CA LEU A 301 39.97 -40.18 -4.42
C LEU A 301 39.99 -40.57 -2.93
N GLU A 302 40.83 -41.51 -2.51
CA GLU A 302 40.92 -41.95 -1.11
C GLU A 302 41.59 -40.89 -0.20
N GLU A 303 42.77 -40.40 -0.56
CA GLU A 303 43.58 -39.55 0.33
C GLU A 303 43.14 -38.07 0.30
N GLN A 304 43.01 -37.48 -0.89
CA GLN A 304 42.70 -36.05 -1.03
C GLN A 304 41.22 -35.74 -0.88
N PHE A 305 40.34 -36.63 -1.35
CA PHE A 305 38.90 -36.43 -1.33
C PHE A 305 38.15 -37.25 -0.27
N GLY A 306 38.80 -38.21 0.38
CA GLY A 306 38.23 -38.95 1.51
C GLY A 306 37.16 -39.99 1.14
N TYR A 307 37.15 -40.47 -0.10
CA TYR A 307 36.24 -41.54 -0.54
C TYR A 307 36.70 -42.91 -0.04
N THR A 308 35.75 -43.79 0.28
CA THR A 308 36.02 -45.21 0.53
C THR A 308 35.73 -45.99 -0.73
N LEU A 309 36.77 -46.50 -1.40
CA LEU A 309 36.64 -47.20 -2.67
C LEU A 309 36.64 -48.72 -2.46
N CYS A 310 35.80 -49.42 -3.22
CA CYS A 310 35.96 -50.86 -3.46
C CYS A 310 36.75 -51.05 -4.75
N LEU A 311 37.88 -51.75 -4.66
CA LEU A 311 38.79 -52.00 -5.78
C LEU A 311 38.78 -53.49 -6.12
N TYR A 312 38.62 -53.80 -7.40
CA TYR A 312 38.64 -55.17 -7.92
C TYR A 312 39.93 -55.92 -7.54
N ASP A 313 41.09 -55.27 -7.60
CA ASP A 313 42.40 -55.91 -7.33
C ASP A 313 42.73 -56.14 -5.85
N ARG A 314 42.11 -55.37 -4.94
CA ARG A 314 42.47 -55.36 -3.50
C ARG A 314 41.44 -56.09 -2.63
N ASP A 315 40.16 -55.99 -3.00
CA ASP A 315 39.06 -56.33 -2.09
C ASP A 315 38.31 -57.62 -2.51
N ILE A 316 38.67 -58.22 -3.65
CA ILE A 316 38.10 -59.49 -4.13
C ILE A 316 39.02 -60.65 -3.78
N LEU A 317 38.52 -61.57 -2.93
CA LEU A 317 39.29 -62.73 -2.47
C LEU A 317 39.43 -63.79 -3.60
N PRO A 318 40.64 -64.35 -3.83
CA PRO A 318 40.81 -65.41 -4.82
C PRO A 318 40.08 -66.69 -4.37
N GLY A 319 39.09 -67.13 -5.16
CA GLY A 319 38.35 -68.37 -4.94
C GLY A 319 36.82 -68.29 -5.08
N GLN A 320 36.25 -67.08 -5.17
CA GLN A 320 34.81 -66.85 -5.37
C GLN A 320 34.46 -66.67 -6.85
N ALA A 321 33.22 -66.96 -7.24
CA ALA A 321 32.76 -66.74 -8.61
C ALA A 321 32.79 -65.24 -8.94
N VAL A 322 33.63 -64.85 -9.91
CA VAL A 322 33.90 -63.45 -10.29
C VAL A 322 32.63 -62.61 -10.51
N ALA A 323 31.60 -63.20 -11.12
CA ALA A 323 30.34 -62.52 -11.40
C ALA A 323 29.54 -62.16 -10.14
N GLU A 324 29.51 -63.06 -9.14
CA GLU A 324 28.75 -62.85 -7.90
C GLU A 324 29.41 -61.78 -7.03
N THR A 325 30.75 -61.79 -6.95
CA THR A 325 31.49 -60.81 -6.14
C THR A 325 31.41 -59.39 -6.72
N VAL A 326 31.42 -59.27 -8.05
CA VAL A 326 31.25 -57.96 -8.73
C VAL A 326 29.84 -57.42 -8.51
N LEU A 327 28.83 -58.28 -8.54
CA LEU A 327 27.45 -57.88 -8.23
C LEU A 327 27.32 -57.45 -6.76
N GLU A 328 27.86 -58.23 -5.83
CA GLU A 328 27.87 -57.87 -4.39
C GLU A 328 28.60 -56.54 -4.13
N SER A 329 29.75 -56.31 -4.75
CA SER A 329 30.50 -55.05 -4.66
C SER A 329 29.70 -53.88 -5.24
N THR A 330 28.96 -54.12 -6.31
CA THR A 330 28.02 -53.15 -6.88
C THR A 330 26.86 -52.84 -5.92
N GLU A 331 26.37 -53.84 -5.19
CA GLU A 331 25.32 -53.67 -4.20
C GLU A 331 25.79 -52.91 -2.95
N GLN A 332 27.01 -53.18 -2.48
CA GLN A 332 27.61 -52.53 -1.32
C GLN A 332 28.12 -51.11 -1.59
N SER A 333 28.07 -50.66 -2.85
CA SER A 333 28.60 -49.36 -3.29
C SER A 333 27.49 -48.38 -3.67
N ARG A 334 27.71 -47.08 -3.38
CA ARG A 334 26.74 -46.00 -3.70
C ARG A 334 26.82 -45.53 -5.15
N ALA A 335 27.99 -45.71 -5.77
CA ALA A 335 28.21 -45.44 -7.19
C ALA A 335 29.14 -46.50 -7.78
N VAL A 336 29.08 -46.67 -9.10
CA VAL A 336 30.04 -47.48 -9.87
C VAL A 336 30.79 -46.56 -10.83
N VAL A 337 32.12 -46.64 -10.84
CA VAL A 337 33.00 -45.89 -11.72
C VAL A 337 33.70 -46.86 -12.68
N LEU A 338 33.38 -46.75 -13.96
CA LEU A 338 34.01 -47.54 -15.02
C LEU A 338 35.27 -46.83 -15.52
N VAL A 339 36.40 -47.52 -15.41
CA VAL A 339 37.74 -47.01 -15.79
C VAL A 339 38.26 -47.79 -16.99
N PRO A 340 38.73 -47.12 -18.06
CA PRO A 340 39.29 -47.81 -19.22
C PRO A 340 40.71 -48.29 -18.89
N CYS A 341 40.95 -49.60 -19.03
CA CYS A 341 42.23 -50.23 -18.67
C CYS A 341 42.89 -50.87 -19.91
N SER A 342 44.23 -50.87 -19.97
CA SER A 342 45.00 -51.33 -21.14
C SER A 342 45.41 -52.80 -21.12
N SER A 343 45.29 -53.49 -19.97
CA SER A 343 46.05 -54.73 -19.74
C SER A 343 45.33 -55.84 -18.98
N ASP A 344 44.07 -55.67 -18.59
CA ASP A 344 43.29 -56.69 -17.88
C ASP A 344 42.06 -57.13 -18.69
N PRO A 345 41.85 -58.44 -18.98
CA PRO A 345 40.62 -58.92 -19.62
C PRO A 345 39.42 -58.56 -18.74
N GLY A 346 38.86 -57.39 -19.01
CA GLY A 346 37.73 -56.84 -18.27
C GLY A 346 36.54 -57.81 -18.23
N PRO A 347 35.55 -57.51 -17.39
CA PRO A 347 34.44 -58.40 -17.16
C PRO A 347 33.74 -58.73 -18.48
N GLY A 348 33.51 -60.02 -18.73
CA GLY A 348 32.90 -60.50 -19.97
C GLY A 348 31.55 -59.82 -20.24
N THR A 349 31.14 -59.76 -21.51
CA THR A 349 29.92 -59.06 -21.95
C THR A 349 28.66 -59.43 -21.18
N GLY A 350 28.51 -60.69 -20.75
CA GLY A 350 27.40 -61.14 -19.92
C GLY A 350 27.37 -60.51 -18.52
N LEU A 351 28.53 -60.28 -17.91
CA LEU A 351 28.65 -59.64 -16.60
C LEU A 351 28.33 -58.13 -16.68
N LEU A 352 28.76 -57.46 -17.75
CA LEU A 352 28.40 -56.05 -18.00
C LEU A 352 26.89 -55.85 -18.15
N SER A 353 26.19 -56.78 -18.79
CA SER A 353 24.72 -56.75 -18.90
C SER A 353 24.04 -56.96 -17.54
N ALA A 354 24.52 -57.90 -16.72
CA ALA A 354 23.99 -58.11 -15.37
C ALA A 354 24.21 -56.90 -14.46
N ILE A 355 25.35 -56.23 -14.58
CA ILE A 355 25.64 -54.97 -13.86
C ILE A 355 24.69 -53.87 -14.34
N HIS A 356 24.49 -53.72 -15.65
CA HIS A 356 23.55 -52.74 -16.20
C HIS A 356 22.14 -52.94 -15.62
N GLU A 357 21.66 -54.19 -15.57
CA GLU A 357 20.36 -54.51 -14.97
C GLU A 357 20.30 -54.12 -13.48
N ALA A 358 21.33 -54.48 -12.70
CA ALA A 358 21.40 -54.14 -11.28
C ALA A 358 21.46 -52.62 -11.02
N LEU A 359 22.19 -51.87 -11.86
CA LEU A 359 22.28 -50.42 -11.79
C LEU A 359 20.94 -49.76 -12.10
N VAL A 360 20.22 -50.25 -13.11
CA VAL A 360 18.90 -49.74 -13.52
C VAL A 360 17.85 -50.03 -12.45
N GLU A 361 17.78 -51.26 -11.95
CA GLU A 361 16.80 -51.68 -10.94
C GLU A 361 16.94 -50.86 -9.66
N ARG A 362 18.18 -50.63 -9.19
CA ARG A 362 18.46 -49.97 -7.91
C ARG A 362 18.75 -48.47 -8.01
N LYS A 363 18.74 -47.89 -9.22
CA LYS A 363 19.07 -46.48 -9.49
C LYS A 363 20.46 -46.09 -8.94
N THR A 364 21.41 -47.02 -8.99
CA THR A 364 22.79 -46.76 -8.56
C THR A 364 23.45 -45.85 -9.59
N ARG A 365 24.20 -44.84 -9.15
CA ARG A 365 24.86 -43.89 -10.05
C ARG A 365 26.00 -44.59 -10.80
N LEU A 366 26.04 -44.40 -12.10
CA LEU A 366 27.09 -44.91 -12.96
C LEU A 366 27.88 -43.75 -13.56
N ILE A 367 29.20 -43.80 -13.41
CA ILE A 367 30.12 -42.82 -13.99
C ILE A 367 31.09 -43.54 -14.92
N LEU A 368 31.17 -43.10 -16.17
CA LEU A 368 32.11 -43.62 -17.16
C LEU A 368 33.28 -42.65 -17.33
N ILE A 369 34.50 -43.11 -17.11
CA ILE A 369 35.70 -42.35 -17.44
C ILE A 369 36.10 -42.68 -18.88
N SER A 370 36.28 -41.67 -19.73
CA SER A 370 36.75 -41.85 -21.11
C SER A 370 38.07 -41.13 -21.34
N THR A 371 38.97 -41.72 -22.12
CA THR A 371 40.21 -41.05 -22.59
C THR A 371 39.92 -40.40 -23.95
N LYS A 372 40.29 -39.13 -24.15
CA LYS A 372 39.97 -38.42 -25.41
C LYS A 372 40.77 -39.02 -26.58
N GLN A 373 40.10 -39.29 -27.70
CA GLN A 373 40.73 -39.52 -29.01
C GLN A 373 41.46 -38.25 -29.48
N THR A 374 42.67 -38.41 -30.01
CA THR A 374 43.27 -37.43 -30.91
C THR A 374 42.48 -37.48 -32.22
N GLU A 375 41.88 -36.36 -32.61
CA GLU A 375 41.00 -36.23 -33.77
C GLU A 375 41.67 -36.77 -35.05
N GLY A 376 41.06 -37.76 -35.71
CA GLY A 376 41.55 -38.27 -37.00
C GLY A 376 41.30 -39.73 -37.37
N SER A 377 40.41 -40.49 -36.72
CA SER A 377 39.99 -41.78 -37.28
C SER A 377 38.56 -42.16 -36.91
N GLU A 378 37.86 -42.68 -37.90
CA GLU A 378 36.43 -42.93 -37.93
C GLU A 378 36.04 -44.10 -37.02
N THR A 379 34.93 -43.92 -36.30
CA THR A 379 33.94 -44.92 -35.87
C THR A 379 34.44 -46.36 -35.65
N GLU A 380 34.99 -46.66 -34.47
CA GLU A 380 35.05 -48.03 -33.96
C GLU A 380 34.27 -48.14 -32.65
N SER A 381 33.26 -49.00 -32.67
CA SER A 381 32.15 -49.04 -31.72
C SER A 381 32.52 -49.72 -30.42
N LEU A 382 32.31 -49.01 -29.31
CA LEU A 382 32.24 -49.56 -27.95
C LEU A 382 31.28 -50.78 -27.93
N PRO A 383 31.57 -51.87 -27.19
CA PRO A 383 30.68 -53.03 -27.06
C PRO A 383 29.24 -52.62 -26.70
N GLU A 384 28.24 -53.32 -27.23
CA GLU A 384 26.82 -52.94 -27.11
C GLU A 384 26.37 -52.70 -25.66
N ALA A 385 26.83 -53.54 -24.71
CA ALA A 385 26.56 -53.39 -23.28
C ALA A 385 27.15 -52.09 -22.69
N LEU A 386 28.34 -51.68 -23.14
CA LEU A 386 28.98 -50.44 -22.73
C LEU A 386 28.34 -49.21 -23.40
N GLN A 387 27.72 -49.36 -24.58
CA GLN A 387 26.89 -48.31 -25.17
C GLN A 387 25.60 -48.08 -24.37
N LEU A 388 24.99 -49.15 -23.85
CA LEU A 388 23.82 -49.04 -22.97
C LEU A 388 24.20 -48.36 -21.65
N LEU A 389 25.31 -48.78 -21.05
CA LEU A 389 25.86 -48.16 -19.83
C LEU A 389 26.25 -46.68 -20.04
N SER A 390 26.88 -46.33 -21.16
CA SER A 390 27.25 -44.94 -21.44
C SER A 390 26.06 -44.02 -21.74
N LYS A 391 24.92 -44.57 -22.19
CA LYS A 391 23.65 -43.84 -22.29
C LYS A 391 22.96 -43.65 -20.94
N ALA A 392 23.20 -44.57 -20.00
CA ALA A 392 22.57 -44.57 -18.68
C ALA A 392 23.36 -43.79 -17.61
N GLY A 393 24.68 -43.63 -17.79
CA GLY A 393 25.58 -42.99 -16.81
C GLY A 393 26.17 -41.66 -17.26
N ASP A 394 26.73 -40.92 -16.31
CA ASP A 394 27.44 -39.66 -16.56
C ASP A 394 28.85 -39.93 -17.09
N CYS A 395 29.30 -39.20 -18.11
CA CYS A 395 30.62 -39.41 -18.74
C CYS A 395 31.60 -38.29 -18.39
N VAL A 396 32.80 -38.66 -17.92
CA VAL A 396 33.87 -37.71 -17.55
C VAL A 396 35.12 -38.02 -18.36
N THR A 397 35.73 -37.01 -18.97
CA THR A 397 36.90 -37.20 -19.84
C THR A 397 38.21 -37.01 -19.10
N TRP A 398 39.05 -38.05 -19.05
CA TRP A 398 40.44 -37.99 -18.62
C TRP A 398 41.32 -37.38 -19.71
N LYS A 399 42.00 -36.27 -19.40
CA LYS A 399 42.91 -35.57 -20.33
C LYS A 399 44.24 -35.29 -19.66
N GLY A 400 45.30 -35.94 -20.15
CA GLY A 400 46.67 -35.75 -19.69
C GLY A 400 46.98 -36.39 -18.34
N SER A 401 48.27 -36.46 -18.02
CA SER A 401 48.79 -36.86 -16.71
C SER A 401 49.77 -35.78 -16.24
N PRO A 402 49.48 -35.03 -15.15
CA PRO A 402 48.33 -35.17 -14.25
C PRO A 402 47.00 -34.65 -14.85
N PRO A 403 45.85 -35.18 -14.41
CA PRO A 403 44.53 -34.76 -14.88
C PRO A 403 44.15 -33.33 -14.46
N SER A 404 43.36 -32.66 -15.29
CA SER A 404 42.94 -31.26 -15.07
C SER A 404 42.05 -31.07 -13.82
N SER A 405 42.07 -29.88 -13.23
CA SER A 405 41.18 -29.53 -12.09
C SER A 405 39.69 -29.63 -12.45
N MET A 406 39.33 -29.39 -13.72
CA MET A 406 37.96 -29.56 -14.23
C MET A 406 37.52 -31.02 -14.18
N PHE A 407 38.40 -31.96 -14.54
CA PHE A 407 38.11 -33.41 -14.44
C PHE A 407 37.72 -33.79 -13.01
N TRP A 408 38.50 -33.36 -12.03
CA TRP A 408 38.22 -33.66 -10.62
C TRP A 408 36.93 -33.03 -10.13
N LYS A 409 36.62 -31.80 -10.53
CA LYS A 409 35.36 -31.13 -10.17
C LYS A 409 34.15 -31.88 -10.75
N GLU A 410 34.23 -32.26 -12.02
CA GLU A 410 33.14 -32.98 -12.70
C GLU A 410 32.95 -34.39 -12.10
N LEU A 411 34.04 -35.12 -11.87
CA LEU A 411 34.00 -36.44 -11.23
C LEU A 411 33.39 -36.35 -9.81
N ARG A 412 33.81 -35.36 -9.01
CA ARG A 412 33.27 -35.13 -7.66
C ARG A 412 31.81 -34.69 -7.67
N TYR A 413 31.35 -33.99 -8.70
CA TYR A 413 29.97 -33.54 -8.84
C TYR A 413 29.01 -34.71 -9.09
N HIS A 414 29.42 -35.71 -9.88
CA HIS A 414 28.62 -36.91 -10.15
C HIS A 414 28.69 -37.95 -9.02
N LEU A 415 29.84 -38.07 -8.37
CA LEU A 415 30.02 -38.95 -7.21
C LEU A 415 29.18 -38.52 -5.99
N PRO A 416 28.77 -39.47 -5.13
CA PRO A 416 28.12 -39.17 -3.87
C PRO A 416 29.02 -38.33 -2.95
N ALA A 417 28.48 -37.76 -1.87
CA ALA A 417 29.31 -37.07 -0.89
C ALA A 417 30.15 -38.09 -0.09
N PRO A 418 31.46 -37.86 0.11
CA PRO A 418 32.28 -38.76 0.91
C PRO A 418 31.83 -38.77 2.37
N GLN A 419 31.86 -39.94 3.01
CA GLN A 419 31.50 -40.07 4.43
C GLN A 419 32.67 -39.76 5.37
N HIS A 420 33.90 -40.00 4.93
CA HIS A 420 35.10 -39.81 5.74
C HIS A 420 35.77 -38.47 5.46
N ALA A 421 36.53 -37.99 6.45
CA ALA A 421 37.33 -36.78 6.26
C ALA A 421 38.55 -37.16 5.42
N PRO A 422 39.00 -36.29 4.48
CA PRO A 422 40.25 -36.53 3.78
C PRO A 422 41.38 -36.72 4.79
N ARG A 423 42.27 -37.69 4.53
CA ARG A 423 43.44 -37.91 5.38
C ARG A 423 44.36 -36.71 5.18
N LYS A 424 44.48 -35.85 6.20
CA LYS A 424 45.38 -34.70 6.16
C LYS A 424 46.82 -35.19 6.08
N THR A 425 47.39 -35.26 4.89
CA THR A 425 48.84 -35.32 4.72
C THR A 425 49.38 -33.96 5.11
N HIS A 426 50.11 -33.88 6.23
CA HIS A 426 50.80 -32.66 6.67
C HIS A 426 51.79 -32.21 5.60
N GLN A 427 51.38 -31.32 4.70
CA GLN A 427 52.31 -30.56 3.87
C GLN A 427 52.82 -29.38 4.69
N LEU A 428 54.11 -29.46 5.06
CA LEU A 428 54.88 -28.41 5.71
C LEU A 428 54.87 -27.13 4.87
N LEU A 429 54.45 -26.02 5.47
CA LEU A 429 54.49 -24.67 4.90
C LEU A 429 55.94 -24.24 4.59
N PRO A 430 56.25 -23.59 3.45
CA PRO A 430 57.51 -22.88 3.27
C PRO A 430 57.45 -21.53 3.99
N GLN A 431 58.44 -21.26 4.85
CA GLN A 431 58.63 -19.94 5.48
C GLN A 431 59.06 -18.92 4.43
N THR A 432 58.33 -17.80 4.31
CA THR A 432 58.75 -16.63 3.55
C THR A 432 59.61 -15.72 4.43
N SER A 433 60.87 -15.54 4.03
CA SER A 433 61.80 -14.54 4.54
C SER A 433 61.39 -13.14 4.07
N TYR A 434 61.27 -12.19 4.99
CA TYR A 434 61.22 -10.76 4.68
C TYR A 434 62.61 -10.16 4.95
N ASP A 435 63.32 -9.79 3.88
CA ASP A 435 64.49 -8.93 3.95
C ASP A 435 64.05 -7.48 4.19
N VAL A 436 64.59 -6.88 5.25
CA VAL A 436 64.53 -5.45 5.54
C VAL A 436 65.73 -4.81 4.83
N LEU A 437 65.49 -3.86 3.92
CA LEU A 437 66.55 -2.96 3.45
C LEU A 437 66.25 -1.53 3.88
N SER A 438 67.13 -1.05 4.75
CA SER A 438 67.41 0.33 5.09
C SER A 438 68.07 1.08 3.94
N LEU A 439 67.52 2.24 3.55
CA LEU A 439 68.14 3.56 3.37
C LEU A 439 67.26 4.45 2.48
#